data_AF-A0A292YRN2-F1
#
_entry.id   AF-A0A292YRN2-F1
#
_cell.length_a   1.000
_cell.length_b   1.000
_cell.length_c   1.000
_cell.angle_alpha   90.00
_cell.angle_beta   90.00
_cell.angle_gamma   90.00
#
_symmetry.space_group_name_H-M   'P 1'
#
loop_
_entity.id
_entity.type
_entity.pdbx_description
1 polymer ?
#
loop_
_entity_poly.entity_id
_entity_poly.type
_entity_poly.pdbx_seq_one_letter_code
_entity_poly.pdbx_strand_id
1 'polypeptide(L)'
;MANQPDIWGPSGVAWLEANIGYDWPESLVLALEQKWEQSEEWILQCHPWKAFLLILRNYLTGDWAVAEGRLRRLIPVLARYGNANQMAASLSLLGLLRLDLQGWEPELEALHTQLKDEQTAGGDLGEILARFFFAQAAVINGRLSDADDFYKRMLHGEAVTDEAAKWVLGRVFEKMGLYLLRTGTHPMKMEWQLATDQWIKQFPSSLITDRLQRLDCHPVMAWRDSTAAQTLTGNLAGILIDRETEVAREILEAKNSLLPEKVALAKFLAKSYGDPFWIGQADRLTASEAPRPSIETGSGKMECRFTFFGTFQGYLSGGEELFPRRYGRKKVKQLLALLLLQPRYRMVKDVLTDRLFADEENIHSGNYLHVLMHRLRELFARATGVPDNWAMILDGMVALNENRIGGIDVEEYRKRASVGHQLWFDDPAAASELYDKSIGMYNPVVAPEFEYEDWIATLRVELANHQKRMLRRLWEYARENGQMERAVHYGELLLAADEWDLSVLRQLCKDWLLVGDRKRIADTCERYIHLLERESEEIPVWVLEQARSGQGR
;
A
#
# COMPACT_ATOMS: atom_id res chain seq x y z
N MET A 1 4.33 -37.13 31.33
CA MET A 1 5.49 -37.22 30.43
C MET A 1 5.24 -38.35 29.44
N ALA A 2 4.68 -38.01 28.28
CA ALA A 2 4.63 -38.90 27.12
C ALA A 2 5.49 -38.21 26.05
N ASN A 3 6.53 -38.88 25.57
CA ASN A 3 7.49 -38.34 24.61
C ASN A 3 6.75 -37.89 23.33
N GLN A 4 6.66 -36.59 23.11
CA GLN A 4 6.29 -36.06 21.80
C GLN A 4 7.47 -36.28 20.84
N PRO A 5 7.23 -36.78 19.61
CA PRO A 5 8.32 -37.05 18.69
C PRO A 5 8.91 -35.74 18.17
N ASP A 6 10.23 -35.70 18.14
CA ASP A 6 11.01 -34.61 17.60
C ASP A 6 10.73 -34.47 16.10
N ILE A 7 10.13 -33.34 15.69
CA ILE A 7 9.55 -33.12 14.35
C ILE A 7 10.63 -33.14 13.24
N TRP A 8 11.91 -33.22 13.60
CA TRP A 8 13.01 -33.29 12.64
C TRP A 8 14.04 -34.37 12.95
N GLY A 9 13.71 -35.32 13.83
CA GLY A 9 14.38 -36.63 13.89
C GLY A 9 13.65 -37.68 13.04
N PRO A 10 14.00 -38.97 13.12
CA PRO A 10 13.40 -40.07 12.33
C PRO A 10 11.86 -40.14 12.40
N SER A 11 11.27 -39.53 13.43
CA SER A 11 9.82 -39.49 13.66
C SER A 11 9.10 -38.33 12.95
N GLY A 12 9.79 -37.28 12.54
CA GLY A 12 9.25 -36.18 11.74
C GLY A 12 9.12 -36.49 10.26
N VAL A 13 10.10 -37.22 9.70
CA VAL A 13 10.06 -37.73 8.32
C VAL A 13 8.91 -38.71 8.16
N ALA A 14 8.71 -39.63 9.12
CA ALA A 14 7.56 -40.53 9.16
C ALA A 14 6.21 -39.79 9.24
N TRP A 15 6.14 -38.64 9.93
CA TRP A 15 4.94 -37.81 9.96
C TRP A 15 4.67 -37.11 8.63
N LEU A 16 5.71 -36.63 7.93
CA LEU A 16 5.60 -36.02 6.60
C LEU A 16 5.26 -37.06 5.52
N GLU A 17 5.84 -38.26 5.58
CA GLU A 17 5.50 -39.39 4.72
C GLU A 17 4.04 -39.81 4.90
N ALA A 18 3.56 -39.88 6.14
CA ALA A 18 2.18 -40.24 6.46
C ALA A 18 1.13 -39.18 6.07
N ASN A 19 1.50 -37.90 6.00
CA ASN A 19 0.54 -36.81 5.73
C ASN A 19 0.69 -36.17 4.34
N ILE A 20 1.82 -36.38 3.66
CA ILE A 20 2.15 -35.73 2.38
C ILE A 20 2.52 -36.76 1.28
N GLY A 21 2.81 -38.02 1.63
CA GLY A 21 2.73 -39.16 0.72
C GLY A 21 3.94 -39.44 -0.19
N TYR A 22 5.16 -39.04 0.20
CA TYR A 22 6.39 -39.31 -0.56
C TYR A 22 7.54 -39.78 0.33
N ASP A 23 8.21 -40.86 -0.06
CA ASP A 23 9.43 -41.40 0.58
C ASP A 23 10.67 -40.61 0.14
N TRP A 24 11.51 -40.20 1.10
CA TRP A 24 12.71 -39.40 0.83
C TRP A 24 14.02 -40.21 0.96
N PRO A 25 15.06 -39.95 0.13
CA PRO A 25 16.33 -40.65 0.23
C PRO A 25 17.12 -40.28 1.50
N GLU A 26 17.67 -41.29 2.18
CA GLU A 26 18.43 -41.18 3.44
C GLU A 26 19.63 -40.21 3.37
N SER A 27 20.24 -40.06 2.18
CA SER A 27 21.36 -39.14 1.95
C SER A 27 20.96 -37.66 1.99
N LEU A 28 19.71 -37.32 1.69
CA LEU A 28 19.20 -35.95 1.73
C LEU A 28 18.94 -35.49 3.17
N VAL A 29 18.48 -36.42 4.02
CA VAL A 29 18.22 -36.19 5.44
C VAL A 29 19.52 -35.82 6.17
N LEU A 30 20.57 -36.61 5.98
CA LEU A 30 21.90 -36.35 6.56
C LEU A 30 22.55 -35.04 6.09
N ALA A 31 22.35 -34.65 4.83
CA ALA A 31 22.91 -33.42 4.26
C ALA A 31 22.22 -32.14 4.78
N LEU A 32 20.94 -32.22 5.15
CA LEU A 32 20.17 -31.11 5.70
C LEU A 32 20.56 -30.82 7.16
N GLU A 33 20.79 -31.86 7.97
CA GLU A 33 21.21 -31.71 9.36
C GLU A 33 22.59 -31.06 9.49
N GLN A 34 23.58 -31.45 8.66
CA GLN A 34 24.95 -30.92 8.74
C GLN A 34 25.10 -29.46 8.28
N LYS A 35 24.29 -28.98 7.32
CA LYS A 35 24.37 -27.58 6.83
C LYS A 35 23.64 -26.58 7.72
N TRP A 36 22.79 -27.05 8.63
CA TRP A 36 21.85 -26.20 9.35
C TRP A 36 22.51 -25.34 10.43
N GLU A 37 23.40 -25.91 11.26
CA GLU A 37 24.12 -25.18 12.31
C GLU A 37 25.02 -24.06 11.75
N GLN A 38 25.59 -24.27 10.57
CA GLN A 38 26.44 -23.27 9.88
C GLN A 38 25.62 -22.15 9.20
N SER A 39 24.32 -22.36 8.97
CA SER A 39 23.46 -21.44 8.22
C SER A 39 22.61 -20.53 9.12
N GLU A 40 22.52 -20.81 10.42
CA GLU A 40 21.65 -20.08 11.35
C GLU A 40 22.05 -18.60 11.48
N GLU A 41 23.35 -18.32 11.61
CA GLU A 41 23.86 -16.95 11.73
C GLU A 41 23.69 -16.16 10.44
N TRP A 42 23.84 -16.83 9.29
CA TRP A 42 23.56 -16.24 7.98
C TRP A 42 22.06 -15.93 7.78
N ILE A 43 21.16 -16.83 8.21
CA ILE A 43 19.70 -16.59 8.11
C ILE A 43 19.28 -15.42 9.01
N LEU A 44 19.83 -15.32 10.21
CA LEU A 44 19.56 -14.21 11.14
C LEU A 44 20.03 -12.84 10.61
N GLN A 45 21.08 -12.83 9.78
CA GLN A 45 21.65 -11.60 9.22
C GLN A 45 21.08 -11.21 7.84
N CYS A 46 20.77 -12.19 6.99
CA CYS A 46 20.45 -11.94 5.57
C CYS A 46 18.98 -12.15 5.20
N HIS A 47 18.19 -12.88 6.02
CA HIS A 47 16.79 -13.17 5.71
C HIS A 47 15.86 -13.02 6.92
N PRO A 48 15.50 -11.77 7.28
CA PRO A 48 14.79 -11.48 8.53
C PRO A 48 13.43 -12.18 8.67
N TRP A 49 12.73 -12.46 7.56
CA TRP A 49 11.45 -13.18 7.60
C TRP A 49 11.60 -14.67 7.90
N LYS A 50 12.63 -15.31 7.33
CA LYS A 50 12.94 -16.72 7.61
C LYS A 50 13.45 -16.88 9.05
N ALA A 51 14.25 -15.93 9.52
CA ALA A 51 14.68 -15.84 10.90
C ALA A 51 13.48 -15.70 11.86
N PHE A 52 12.54 -14.82 11.56
CA PHE A 52 11.33 -14.62 12.38
C PHE A 52 10.46 -15.87 12.47
N LEU A 53 10.26 -16.60 11.37
CA LEU A 53 9.49 -17.86 11.38
C LEU A 53 10.16 -18.96 12.21
N LEU A 54 11.50 -19.05 12.18
CA LEU A 54 12.26 -19.99 13.01
C LEU A 54 12.16 -19.67 14.50
N ILE A 55 12.18 -18.38 14.83
CA ILE A 55 11.98 -17.89 16.19
C ILE A 55 10.57 -18.20 16.66
N LEU A 56 9.57 -17.94 15.82
CA LEU A 56 8.16 -18.20 16.14
C LEU A 56 7.93 -19.70 16.38
N ARG A 57 8.59 -20.57 15.61
CA ARG A 57 8.57 -22.02 15.86
C ARG A 57 9.08 -22.34 17.27
N ASN A 58 10.27 -21.84 17.64
CA ASN A 58 10.83 -22.09 18.97
C ASN A 58 9.92 -21.57 20.10
N TYR A 59 9.23 -20.44 19.86
CA TYR A 59 8.23 -19.96 20.80
C TYR A 59 7.08 -20.96 20.98
N LEU A 60 6.52 -21.43 19.86
CA LEU A 60 5.40 -22.37 19.84
C LEU A 60 5.76 -23.77 20.36
N THR A 61 7.01 -24.21 20.24
CA THR A 61 7.48 -25.51 20.75
C THR A 61 7.88 -25.49 22.23
N GLY A 62 7.83 -24.33 22.90
CA GLY A 62 8.22 -24.22 24.30
C GLY A 62 9.71 -23.94 24.53
N ASP A 63 10.51 -23.81 23.47
CA ASP A 63 11.94 -23.52 23.53
C ASP A 63 12.22 -22.02 23.73
N TRP A 64 11.59 -21.45 24.75
CA TRP A 64 11.49 -20.00 24.96
C TRP A 64 12.84 -19.32 25.13
N ALA A 65 13.78 -19.93 25.86
CA ALA A 65 15.13 -19.38 26.04
C ALA A 65 15.89 -19.27 24.71
N VAL A 66 15.70 -20.24 23.80
CA VAL A 66 16.35 -20.24 22.47
C VAL A 66 15.68 -19.19 21.57
N ALA A 67 14.34 -19.10 21.59
CA ALA A 67 13.59 -18.08 20.87
C ALA A 67 14.00 -16.66 21.30
N GLU A 68 14.15 -16.43 22.61
CA GLU A 68 14.55 -15.15 23.18
C GLU A 68 15.97 -14.76 22.75
N GLY A 69 16.92 -15.69 22.86
CA GLY A 69 18.31 -15.46 22.43
C GLY A 69 18.43 -15.17 20.93
N ARG A 70 17.56 -15.76 20.09
CA ARG A 70 17.50 -15.47 18.65
C ARG A 70 16.86 -14.11 18.36
N LEU A 71 15.79 -13.72 19.06
CA LEU A 71 15.17 -12.39 18.92
C LEU A 71 16.11 -11.25 19.29
N ARG A 72 16.87 -11.40 20.39
CA ARG A 72 17.86 -10.41 20.81
C ARG A 72 18.94 -10.17 19.75
N ARG A 73 19.27 -11.18 18.94
CA ARG A 73 20.20 -11.06 17.81
C ARG A 73 19.54 -10.48 16.55
N LEU A 74 18.26 -10.79 16.31
CA LEU A 74 17.52 -10.32 15.14
C LEU A 74 17.10 -8.84 15.23
N ILE A 75 16.71 -8.37 16.41
CA ILE A 75 16.19 -7.00 16.61
C ILE A 75 17.19 -5.91 16.16
N PRO A 76 18.49 -5.96 16.49
CA PRO A 76 19.46 -4.98 15.99
C PRO A 76 19.62 -5.01 14.46
N VAL A 77 19.49 -6.19 13.84
CA VAL A 77 19.53 -6.34 12.38
C VAL A 77 18.29 -5.71 11.76
N LEU A 78 17.12 -5.94 12.34
CA LEU A 78 15.85 -5.34 11.92
C LEU A 78 15.81 -3.82 12.15
N ALA A 79 16.44 -3.30 13.19
CA ALA A 79 16.55 -1.87 13.42
C ALA A 79 17.35 -1.16 12.32
N ARG A 80 18.38 -1.83 11.79
CA ARG A 80 19.23 -1.29 10.71
C ARG A 80 18.65 -1.50 9.32
N TYR A 81 18.02 -2.65 9.07
CA TYR A 81 17.70 -3.10 7.71
C TYR A 81 16.25 -3.60 7.54
N GLY A 82 15.50 -3.76 8.63
CA GLY A 82 14.12 -4.24 8.61
C GLY A 82 13.11 -3.11 8.44
N ASN A 83 11.86 -3.47 8.16
CA ASN A 83 10.75 -2.50 8.15
C ASN A 83 10.05 -2.41 9.52
N ALA A 84 9.28 -1.35 9.72
CA ALA A 84 8.59 -1.07 10.99
C ALA A 84 7.68 -2.23 11.47
N ASN A 85 7.06 -2.97 10.54
CA ASN A 85 6.19 -4.11 10.87
C ASN A 85 7.00 -5.29 11.43
N GLN A 86 8.16 -5.58 10.83
CA GLN A 86 9.06 -6.65 11.29
C GLN A 86 9.65 -6.34 12.66
N MET A 87 10.01 -5.09 12.88
CA MET A 87 10.49 -4.61 14.17
C MET A 87 9.41 -4.72 15.25
N ALA A 88 8.19 -4.26 14.95
CA ALA A 88 7.05 -4.35 15.87
C ALA A 88 6.70 -5.80 16.22
N ALA A 89 6.68 -6.71 15.23
CA ALA A 89 6.40 -8.13 15.46
C ALA A 89 7.46 -8.81 16.33
N SER A 90 8.75 -8.51 16.08
CA SER A 90 9.87 -9.08 16.83
C SER A 90 9.91 -8.57 18.27
N LEU A 91 9.68 -7.28 18.49
CA LEU A 91 9.58 -6.69 19.83
C LEU A 91 8.37 -7.21 20.59
N SER A 92 7.23 -7.38 19.91
CA SER A 92 6.03 -7.96 20.52
C SER A 92 6.32 -9.39 20.99
N LEU A 93 6.88 -10.24 20.13
CA LEU A 93 7.22 -11.63 20.49
C LEU A 93 8.27 -11.72 21.61
N LEU A 94 9.26 -10.81 21.64
CA LEU A 94 10.22 -10.74 22.74
C LEU A 94 9.55 -10.37 24.06
N GLY A 95 8.60 -9.43 24.02
CA GLY A 95 7.78 -9.06 25.18
C GLY A 95 6.97 -10.24 25.72
N LEU A 96 6.37 -11.05 24.83
CA LEU A 96 5.64 -12.27 25.22
C LEU A 96 6.58 -13.30 25.88
N LEU A 97 7.71 -13.58 25.24
CA LEU A 97 8.72 -14.50 25.76
C LEU A 97 9.24 -14.12 27.14
N ARG A 98 9.49 -12.83 27.37
CA ARG A 98 9.96 -12.33 28.66
C ARG A 98 8.88 -12.42 29.73
N LEU A 99 7.63 -12.16 29.36
CA LEU A 99 6.49 -12.33 30.25
C LEU A 99 6.35 -13.80 30.69
N ASP A 100 6.49 -14.73 29.74
CA ASP A 100 6.42 -16.16 29.99
C ASP A 100 7.63 -16.69 30.81
N LEU A 101 8.82 -16.12 30.63
CA LEU A 101 10.05 -16.56 31.31
C LEU A 101 10.26 -15.95 32.71
N GLN A 102 9.84 -14.71 32.96
CA GLN A 102 10.28 -13.94 34.13
C GLN A 102 9.17 -13.22 34.89
N GLY A 103 7.96 -13.15 34.35
CA GLY A 103 6.91 -12.30 34.90
C GLY A 103 7.20 -10.79 34.73
N TRP A 104 6.21 -9.96 35.08
CA TRP A 104 6.30 -8.49 34.98
C TRP A 104 7.14 -7.92 36.14
N GLU A 105 8.16 -7.10 35.88
CA GLU A 105 8.14 -5.69 36.36
C GLU A 105 9.35 -4.77 36.02
N PRO A 106 10.66 -5.10 36.07
CA PRO A 106 11.67 -4.00 36.04
C PRO A 106 12.20 -3.56 34.66
N GLU A 107 12.19 -4.43 33.66
CA GLU A 107 13.00 -4.22 32.43
C GLU A 107 12.24 -3.54 31.28
N LEU A 108 10.90 -3.46 31.32
CA LEU A 108 10.11 -2.72 30.33
C LEU A 108 10.37 -1.21 30.40
N GLU A 109 10.66 -0.69 31.59
CA GLU A 109 11.10 0.70 31.80
C GLU A 109 12.50 0.95 31.22
N ALA A 110 13.40 -0.04 31.33
CA ALA A 110 14.72 0.02 30.72
C ALA A 110 14.65 -0.04 29.18
N LEU A 111 13.76 -0.87 28.62
CA LEU A 111 13.53 -0.99 27.18
C LEU A 111 12.91 0.28 26.58
N HIS A 112 11.98 0.91 27.32
CA HIS A 112 11.42 2.22 26.97
C HIS A 112 12.49 3.31 26.94
N THR A 113 13.41 3.30 27.91
CA THR A 113 14.52 4.26 27.99
C THR A 113 15.52 4.05 26.84
N GLN A 114 15.84 2.80 26.50
CA GLN A 114 16.78 2.46 25.43
C GLN A 114 16.26 2.81 24.03
N LEU A 115 14.95 2.65 23.79
CA LEU A 115 14.30 2.99 22.51
C LEU A 115 14.08 4.49 22.30
N LYS A 116 14.18 5.29 23.36
CA LYS A 116 14.03 6.76 23.29
C LYS A 116 15.24 7.44 22.63
N ASP A 117 16.41 6.80 22.67
CA ASP A 117 17.68 7.37 22.22
C ASP A 117 18.08 6.94 20.80
N GLU A 118 17.41 5.95 20.19
CA GLU A 118 17.70 5.48 18.83
C GLU A 118 16.71 6.06 17.79
N GLN A 119 17.20 6.87 16.85
CA GLN A 119 16.41 7.29 15.68
C GLN A 119 16.14 6.08 14.78
N THR A 120 14.88 5.66 14.70
CA THR A 120 14.46 4.60 13.79
C THR A 120 14.28 5.13 12.37
N ALA A 121 14.88 4.46 11.39
CA ALA A 121 14.73 4.79 9.99
C ALA A 121 13.39 4.27 9.47
N GLY A 122 12.38 5.14 9.36
CA GLY A 122 11.25 4.93 8.45
C GLY A 122 9.94 4.39 9.03
N GLY A 123 9.59 4.71 10.28
CA GLY A 123 8.23 4.50 10.80
C GLY A 123 7.92 5.40 12.00
N ASP A 124 6.67 5.85 12.12
CA ASP A 124 6.21 6.62 13.28
C ASP A 124 6.24 5.72 14.52
N LEU A 125 7.11 6.04 15.48
CA LEU A 125 7.26 5.34 16.76
C LEU A 125 5.91 5.14 17.47
N GLY A 126 4.95 6.05 17.24
CA GLY A 126 3.59 5.93 17.76
C GLY A 126 2.80 4.74 17.21
N GLU A 127 2.99 4.37 15.93
CA GLU A 127 2.32 3.23 15.31
C GLU A 127 2.89 1.89 15.82
N ILE A 128 4.20 1.85 16.05
CA ILE A 128 4.90 0.70 16.63
C ILE A 128 4.43 0.47 18.07
N LEU A 129 4.35 1.54 18.87
CA LEU A 129 3.85 1.47 20.25
C LEU A 129 2.36 1.09 20.32
N ALA A 130 1.51 1.60 19.41
CA ALA A 130 0.09 1.24 19.38
C ALA A 130 -0.13 -0.25 19.09
N ARG A 131 0.62 -0.82 18.13
CA ARG A 131 0.56 -2.25 17.81
C ARG A 131 1.16 -3.12 18.91
N PHE A 132 2.19 -2.62 19.58
CA PHE A 132 2.80 -3.26 20.75
C PHE A 132 1.83 -3.37 21.94
N PHE A 133 1.14 -2.28 22.30
CA PHE A 133 0.14 -2.32 23.38
C PHE A 133 -1.08 -3.17 23.04
N PHE A 134 -1.49 -3.21 21.76
CA PHE A 134 -2.57 -4.08 21.30
C PHE A 134 -2.21 -5.58 21.41
N ALA A 135 -1.00 -5.97 20.99
CA ALA A 135 -0.52 -7.33 21.12
C ALA A 135 -0.36 -7.77 22.60
N GLN A 136 0.07 -6.85 23.48
CA GLN A 136 0.15 -7.11 24.92
C GLN A 136 -1.23 -7.31 25.55
N ALA A 137 -2.24 -6.53 25.18
CA ALA A 137 -3.61 -6.70 25.66
C ALA A 137 -4.23 -8.06 25.26
N ALA A 138 -3.89 -8.57 24.08
CA ALA A 138 -4.35 -9.88 23.62
C ALA A 138 -3.72 -11.05 24.39
N VAL A 139 -2.45 -10.92 24.82
CA VAL A 139 -1.77 -11.98 25.58
C VAL A 139 -2.10 -11.96 27.07
N ILE A 140 -2.35 -10.79 27.67
CA ILE A 140 -2.78 -10.68 29.07
C ILE A 140 -4.04 -11.54 29.37
N ASN A 141 -4.87 -11.85 28.36
CA ASN A 141 -6.09 -12.65 28.52
C ASN A 141 -5.96 -14.14 28.16
N GLY A 142 -4.78 -14.63 27.79
CA GLY A 142 -4.48 -16.07 27.70
C GLY A 142 -5.32 -16.92 26.73
N ARG A 143 -6.03 -16.33 25.74
CA ARG A 143 -6.81 -17.07 24.73
C ARG A 143 -6.87 -16.32 23.39
N LEU A 144 -6.06 -16.76 22.42
CA LEU A 144 -5.98 -16.17 21.07
C LEU A 144 -7.19 -16.50 20.17
N SER A 145 -7.93 -17.59 20.44
CA SER A 145 -9.11 -18.00 19.64
C SER A 145 -10.36 -17.16 19.89
N ASP A 146 -10.41 -16.46 21.02
CA ASP A 146 -11.61 -15.73 21.46
C ASP A 146 -11.51 -14.22 21.17
N ALA A 147 -10.46 -13.76 20.46
CA ALA A 147 -10.30 -12.36 20.12
C ALA A 147 -11.43 -11.82 19.23
N ASP A 148 -11.96 -12.66 18.32
CA ASP A 148 -13.09 -12.32 17.46
C ASP A 148 -14.42 -12.30 18.24
N ASP A 149 -14.57 -13.19 19.23
CA ASP A 149 -15.74 -13.25 20.12
C ASP A 149 -15.71 -12.10 21.15
N PHE A 150 -14.53 -11.74 21.65
CA PHE A 150 -14.29 -10.56 22.49
C PHE A 150 -14.62 -9.27 21.73
N TYR A 151 -14.23 -9.17 20.46
CA TYR A 151 -14.58 -8.04 19.60
C TYR A 151 -16.10 -7.96 19.37
N LYS A 152 -16.77 -9.10 19.15
CA LYS A 152 -18.24 -9.19 19.03
C LYS A 152 -18.95 -8.82 20.32
N ARG A 153 -18.49 -9.29 21.48
CA ARG A 153 -19.07 -8.97 22.80
C ARG A 153 -18.87 -7.50 23.19
N MET A 154 -17.75 -6.90 22.77
CA MET A 154 -17.49 -5.47 22.92
C MET A 154 -18.43 -4.63 22.02
N LEU A 155 -18.63 -5.05 20.76
CA LEU A 155 -19.61 -4.43 19.85
C LEU A 155 -21.07 -4.60 20.30
N HIS A 156 -21.36 -5.63 21.10
CA HIS A 156 -22.69 -5.93 21.65
C HIS A 156 -22.93 -5.41 23.09
N GLY A 157 -21.98 -4.68 23.68
CA GLY A 157 -22.18 -3.95 24.95
C GLY A 157 -22.12 -4.80 26.22
N GLU A 158 -21.52 -5.99 26.18
CA GLU A 158 -21.38 -6.83 27.38
C GLU A 158 -20.27 -6.32 28.32
N ALA A 159 -20.55 -6.28 29.63
CA ALA A 159 -19.69 -5.60 30.61
C ALA A 159 -18.37 -6.33 30.89
N VAL A 160 -17.24 -5.65 30.65
CA VAL A 160 -15.92 -6.06 31.13
C VAL A 160 -15.76 -5.61 32.59
N THR A 161 -15.65 -6.56 33.52
CA THR A 161 -15.66 -6.27 34.97
C THR A 161 -14.28 -5.93 35.55
N ASP A 162 -13.20 -6.19 34.83
CA ASP A 162 -11.82 -5.99 35.31
C ASP A 162 -11.34 -4.53 35.14
N GLU A 163 -10.90 -3.91 36.23
CA GLU A 163 -10.41 -2.51 36.26
C GLU A 163 -9.11 -2.31 35.47
N ALA A 164 -8.23 -3.32 35.40
CA ALA A 164 -7.01 -3.24 34.60
C ALA A 164 -7.32 -3.21 33.10
N ALA A 165 -8.27 -4.03 32.66
CA ALA A 165 -8.78 -4.04 31.29
C ALA A 165 -9.47 -2.72 30.94
N LYS A 166 -10.27 -2.14 31.84
CA LYS A 166 -10.89 -0.82 31.65
C LYS A 166 -9.84 0.29 31.47
N TRP A 167 -8.76 0.25 32.24
CA TRP A 167 -7.69 1.25 32.16
C TRP A 167 -6.91 1.16 30.84
N VAL A 168 -6.51 -0.05 30.43
CA VAL A 168 -5.78 -0.27 29.17
C VAL A 168 -6.65 0.06 27.96
N LEU A 169 -7.90 -0.43 27.94
CA LEU A 169 -8.84 -0.15 26.85
C LEU A 169 -9.10 1.35 26.73
N GLY A 170 -9.33 2.05 27.83
CA GLY A 170 -9.57 3.48 27.75
C GLY A 170 -8.34 4.27 27.27
N ARG A 171 -7.11 3.82 27.54
CA ARG A 171 -5.88 4.47 27.01
C ARG A 171 -5.70 4.25 25.52
N VAL A 172 -6.05 3.06 25.03
CA VAL A 172 -6.09 2.76 23.59
C VAL A 172 -7.17 3.62 22.90
N PHE A 173 -8.36 3.73 23.49
CA PHE A 173 -9.45 4.59 23.00
C PHE A 173 -9.05 6.07 22.95
N GLU A 174 -8.42 6.61 24.01
CA GLU A 174 -7.93 7.99 24.08
C GLU A 174 -6.92 8.28 22.95
N LYS A 175 -5.97 7.37 22.70
CA LYS A 175 -4.94 7.55 21.68
C LYS A 175 -5.46 7.36 20.25
N MET A 176 -6.39 6.43 20.04
CA MET A 176 -7.02 6.23 18.74
C MET A 176 -7.93 7.42 18.36
N GLY A 177 -8.68 7.97 19.33
CA GLY A 177 -9.49 9.18 19.13
C GLY A 177 -8.64 10.39 18.71
N LEU A 178 -7.50 10.59 19.38
CA LEU A 178 -6.53 11.63 19.00
C LEU A 178 -5.93 11.41 17.61
N TYR A 179 -5.66 10.15 17.24
CA TYR A 179 -5.14 9.79 15.91
C TYR A 179 -6.16 10.03 14.78
N LEU A 180 -7.42 9.68 14.99
CA LEU A 180 -8.50 9.91 14.01
C LEU A 180 -8.79 11.41 13.84
N LEU A 181 -8.72 12.19 14.92
CA LEU A 181 -8.77 13.67 14.87
C LEU A 181 -7.59 14.25 14.08
N ARG A 182 -6.40 13.64 14.18
CA ARG A 182 -5.18 14.07 13.48
C ARG A 182 -5.17 13.74 11.98
N THR A 183 -5.83 12.66 11.59
CA THR A 183 -5.76 12.11 10.21
C THR A 183 -6.97 12.42 9.34
N GLY A 184 -8.09 12.88 9.91
CA GLY A 184 -9.25 13.35 9.16
C GLY A 184 -10.01 12.27 8.37
N THR A 185 -9.81 11.00 8.70
CA THR A 185 -10.42 9.85 8.01
C THR A 185 -11.92 9.73 8.35
N HIS A 186 -12.76 10.12 7.41
CA HIS A 186 -14.21 10.24 7.56
C HIS A 186 -15.02 8.91 7.70
N PRO A 187 -14.61 7.73 7.18
CA PRO A 187 -15.47 6.54 7.22
C PRO A 187 -15.63 5.93 8.62
N MET A 188 -14.60 6.00 9.46
CA MET A 188 -14.62 5.41 10.82
C MET A 188 -15.28 6.32 11.87
N LYS A 189 -15.65 7.54 11.50
CA LYS A 189 -16.15 8.58 12.42
C LYS A 189 -17.48 8.21 13.08
N MET A 190 -18.39 7.59 12.33
CA MET A 190 -19.75 7.30 12.81
C MET A 190 -19.80 6.09 13.76
N GLU A 191 -18.99 5.06 13.47
CA GLU A 191 -18.86 3.87 14.33
C GLU A 191 -18.13 4.20 15.65
N TRP A 192 -17.10 5.06 15.59
CA TRP A 192 -16.39 5.53 16.78
C TRP A 192 -17.21 6.46 17.66
N GLN A 193 -18.10 7.27 17.08
CA GLN A 193 -19.07 8.06 17.86
C GLN A 193 -19.98 7.15 18.70
N LEU A 194 -20.54 6.10 18.08
CA LEU A 194 -21.41 5.17 18.77
C LEU A 194 -20.67 4.44 19.91
N ALA A 195 -19.43 4.00 19.66
CA ALA A 195 -18.60 3.33 20.66
C ALA A 195 -18.22 4.25 21.84
N THR A 196 -17.97 5.53 21.56
CA THR A 196 -17.61 6.52 22.59
C THR A 196 -18.82 6.86 23.49
N ASP A 197 -19.99 7.04 22.89
CA ASP A 197 -21.24 7.29 23.62
C ASP A 197 -21.64 6.09 24.49
N GLN A 198 -21.42 4.87 24.01
CA GLN A 198 -21.63 3.64 24.78
C GLN A 198 -20.64 3.54 25.95
N TRP A 199 -19.35 3.86 25.74
CA TRP A 199 -18.33 3.83 26.79
C TRP A 199 -18.65 4.80 27.94
N ILE A 200 -19.03 6.04 27.62
CA ILE A 200 -19.38 7.05 28.63
C ILE A 200 -20.61 6.63 29.44
N LYS A 201 -21.62 6.05 28.78
CA LYS A 201 -22.82 5.52 29.45
C LYS A 201 -22.50 4.35 30.37
N GLN A 202 -21.60 3.47 29.95
CA GLN A 202 -21.29 2.24 30.66
C GLN A 202 -20.27 2.45 31.80
N PHE A 203 -19.40 3.46 31.69
CA PHE A 203 -18.35 3.76 32.67
C PHE A 203 -18.32 5.24 33.10
N PRO A 204 -19.41 5.77 33.68
CA PRO A 204 -19.56 7.20 33.96
C PRO A 204 -18.53 7.77 34.95
N SER A 205 -17.98 6.94 35.83
CA SER A 205 -17.02 7.33 36.88
C SER A 205 -15.56 7.00 36.53
N SER A 206 -15.27 6.56 35.30
CA SER A 206 -13.88 6.25 34.93
C SER A 206 -13.07 7.54 34.79
N LEU A 207 -11.77 7.49 35.14
CA LEU A 207 -10.81 8.61 34.93
C LEU A 207 -10.83 9.13 33.48
N ILE A 208 -11.19 8.25 32.55
CA ILE A 208 -11.17 8.51 31.11
C ILE A 208 -12.46 9.17 30.68
N THR A 209 -13.60 8.77 31.23
CA THR A 209 -14.88 9.49 31.09
C THR A 209 -14.78 10.88 31.72
N ASP A 210 -14.17 10.99 32.90
CA ASP A 210 -13.91 12.24 33.59
C ASP A 210 -12.95 13.15 32.78
N ARG A 211 -11.93 12.58 32.12
CA ARG A 211 -11.08 13.32 31.17
C ARG A 211 -11.83 13.74 29.89
N LEU A 212 -12.60 12.83 29.28
CA LEU A 212 -13.41 13.12 28.09
C LEU A 212 -14.47 14.19 28.38
N GLN A 213 -15.06 14.19 29.58
CA GLN A 213 -16.00 15.20 30.05
C GLN A 213 -15.32 16.53 30.40
N ARG A 214 -14.10 16.52 31.00
CA ARG A 214 -13.32 17.72 31.33
C ARG A 214 -12.71 18.43 30.12
N LEU A 215 -12.57 17.75 28.98
CA LEU A 215 -12.07 18.35 27.75
C LEU A 215 -13.09 19.32 27.10
N ASP A 216 -14.27 19.51 27.71
CA ASP A 216 -15.40 20.34 27.26
C ASP A 216 -15.78 20.10 25.78
N CYS A 217 -15.37 18.94 25.26
CA CYS A 217 -15.62 18.49 23.91
C CYS A 217 -16.38 17.16 24.01
N HIS A 218 -17.70 17.27 24.05
CA HIS A 218 -18.47 16.26 23.35
C HIS A 218 -18.00 16.32 21.88
N PRO A 219 -17.52 15.24 21.25
CA PRO A 219 -17.02 15.28 19.86
C PRO A 219 -18.11 15.61 18.81
N VAL A 220 -19.32 16.02 19.26
CA VAL A 220 -20.50 16.30 18.44
C VAL A 220 -21.32 17.52 18.92
N MET A 221 -21.23 17.98 20.18
CA MET A 221 -22.11 19.10 20.64
C MET A 221 -21.58 20.51 20.33
N ALA A 222 -20.32 20.67 19.92
CA ALA A 222 -19.75 21.97 19.55
C ALA A 222 -20.30 22.58 18.24
N TRP A 223 -21.38 22.02 17.68
CA TRP A 223 -22.11 22.63 16.56
C TRP A 223 -23.57 22.97 16.88
N ARG A 224 -24.12 22.61 18.05
CA ARG A 224 -25.56 22.78 18.30
C ARG A 224 -25.98 23.89 19.26
N ASP A 225 -25.11 24.39 20.15
CA ASP A 225 -25.49 25.51 21.03
C ASP A 225 -24.52 26.71 20.89
N SER A 226 -24.76 27.54 19.86
CA SER A 226 -24.24 28.90 19.76
C SER A 226 -25.35 29.96 19.69
N THR A 227 -26.47 29.70 20.38
CA THR A 227 -27.43 30.72 20.78
C THR A 227 -27.77 30.62 22.27
N ALA A 228 -26.79 30.84 23.14
CA ALA A 228 -27.04 31.36 24.48
C ALA A 228 -25.73 31.88 25.08
N ALA A 229 -25.73 33.17 25.41
CA ALA A 229 -24.62 33.83 26.04
C ALA A 229 -24.63 33.63 27.58
N GLN A 230 -23.45 33.82 28.15
CA GLN A 230 -23.16 34.32 29.50
C GLN A 230 -22.88 33.35 30.66
N THR A 231 -21.77 33.74 31.32
CA THR A 231 -21.36 33.57 32.72
C THR A 231 -20.93 32.20 33.21
N LEU A 232 -19.60 32.04 33.36
CA LEU A 232 -19.00 31.84 34.68
C LEU A 232 -17.48 32.10 34.64
N THR A 233 -17.11 33.27 35.13
CA THR A 233 -15.76 33.55 35.65
C THR A 233 -15.56 32.79 36.94
N GLY A 234 -14.54 31.93 37.02
CA GLY A 234 -14.17 31.25 38.27
C GLY A 234 -12.90 30.41 38.15
N ASN A 235 -11.77 31.03 38.56
CA ASN A 235 -10.46 30.42 38.86
C ASN A 235 -9.63 29.80 37.73
N LEU A 236 -8.75 30.66 37.18
CA LEU A 236 -7.40 30.29 36.77
C LEU A 236 -6.64 29.62 37.93
N ALA A 237 -6.29 28.35 37.78
CA ALA A 237 -5.01 27.76 38.19
C ALA A 237 -5.13 26.23 38.22
N GLY A 238 -4.97 25.60 37.07
CA GLY A 238 -4.82 24.15 37.02
C GLY A 238 -4.95 23.64 35.61
N ILE A 239 -3.83 23.11 35.09
CA ILE A 239 -3.67 22.43 33.80
C ILE A 239 -3.26 23.40 32.68
N LEU A 240 -1.95 23.40 32.46
CA LEU A 240 -1.29 23.80 31.23
C LEU A 240 -2.10 23.29 30.04
N ILE A 241 -2.83 24.19 29.38
CA ILE A 241 -3.36 23.95 28.05
C ILE A 241 -2.16 23.62 27.18
N ASP A 242 -2.21 22.47 26.53
CA ASP A 242 -1.15 22.01 25.65
C ASP A 242 -0.91 23.06 24.57
N ARG A 243 0.28 23.70 24.58
CA ARG A 243 0.62 24.79 23.64
C ARG A 243 0.41 24.38 22.20
N GLU A 244 0.49 23.09 21.90
CA GLU A 244 0.21 22.55 20.58
C GLU A 244 -1.26 22.74 20.15
N THR A 245 -2.20 22.58 21.10
CA THR A 245 -3.64 22.74 20.85
C THR A 245 -4.00 24.20 20.60
N GLU A 246 -3.33 25.12 21.31
CA GLU A 246 -3.48 26.56 21.10
C GLU A 246 -3.00 26.97 19.70
N VAL A 247 -1.83 26.46 19.27
CA VAL A 247 -1.28 26.69 17.93
C VAL A 247 -2.19 26.12 16.84
N ALA A 248 -2.68 24.89 17.01
CA ALA A 248 -3.57 24.23 16.06
C ALA A 248 -4.89 24.99 15.90
N ARG A 249 -5.49 25.46 17.01
CA ARG A 249 -6.73 26.23 17.00
C ARG A 249 -6.58 27.54 16.23
N GLU A 250 -5.54 28.32 16.52
CA GLU A 250 -5.34 29.61 15.86
C GLU A 250 -5.01 29.46 14.37
N ILE A 251 -4.30 28.40 13.96
CA ILE A 251 -4.09 28.08 12.54
C ILE A 251 -5.42 27.76 11.85
N LEU A 252 -6.33 27.03 12.51
CA LEU A 252 -7.63 26.69 11.95
C LEU A 252 -8.55 27.92 11.85
N GLU A 253 -8.57 28.77 12.88
CA GLU A 253 -9.32 30.03 12.87
C GLU A 253 -8.79 31.00 11.81
N ALA A 254 -7.46 31.11 11.67
CA ALA A 254 -6.83 31.92 10.64
C ALA A 254 -7.19 31.41 9.23
N LYS A 255 -7.25 30.09 9.04
CA LYS A 255 -7.66 29.47 7.77
C LYS A 255 -9.12 29.74 7.41
N ASN A 256 -10.01 29.79 8.41
CA ASN A 256 -11.44 29.98 8.18
C ASN A 256 -11.85 31.46 8.08
N SER A 257 -11.19 32.36 8.81
CA SER A 257 -11.53 33.80 8.83
C SER A 257 -10.76 34.64 7.82
N LEU A 258 -9.55 34.21 7.44
CA LEU A 258 -8.61 34.94 6.57
C LEU A 258 -8.30 36.38 7.03
N LEU A 259 -8.57 36.72 8.29
CA LEU A 259 -8.22 38.04 8.83
C LEU A 259 -6.70 38.15 9.01
N PRO A 260 -6.03 39.22 8.51
CA PRO A 260 -4.57 39.37 8.60
C PRO A 260 -4.01 39.25 10.02
N GLU A 261 -4.76 39.74 11.01
CA GLU A 261 -4.41 39.69 12.42
C GLU A 261 -4.40 38.26 12.97
N LYS A 262 -5.35 37.42 12.53
CA LYS A 262 -5.44 36.00 12.91
C LYS A 262 -4.33 35.17 12.28
N VAL A 263 -3.99 35.45 11.02
CA VAL A 263 -2.84 34.82 10.35
C VAL A 263 -1.52 35.19 11.04
N ALA A 264 -1.36 36.46 11.43
CA ALA A 264 -0.17 36.91 12.17
C ALA A 264 -0.06 36.23 13.54
N LEU A 265 -1.16 36.11 14.28
CA LEU A 265 -1.20 35.43 15.58
C LEU A 265 -0.88 33.94 15.45
N ALA A 266 -1.48 33.24 14.49
CA ALA A 266 -1.20 31.82 14.23
C ALA A 266 0.28 31.56 13.89
N LYS A 267 0.88 32.44 13.08
CA LYS A 267 2.31 32.39 12.75
C LYS A 267 3.21 32.65 13.95
N PHE A 268 2.86 33.65 14.77
CA PHE A 268 3.60 33.96 15.98
C PHE A 268 3.60 32.76 16.93
N LEU A 269 2.43 32.20 17.22
CA LEU A 269 2.28 31.06 18.11
C LEU A 269 3.00 29.82 17.58
N ALA A 270 2.88 29.51 16.28
CA ALA A 270 3.59 28.40 15.67
C ALA A 270 5.12 28.55 15.77
N LYS A 271 5.66 29.76 15.55
CA LYS A 271 7.10 30.05 15.71
C LYS A 271 7.55 30.00 17.17
N SER A 272 6.73 30.49 18.10
CA SER A 272 7.02 30.41 19.53
C SER A 272 6.93 28.99 20.07
N TYR A 273 6.14 28.12 19.44
CA TYR A 273 6.08 26.70 19.76
C TYR A 273 7.30 25.93 19.25
N GLY A 274 7.84 26.31 18.09
CA GLY A 274 9.16 25.85 17.62
C GLY A 274 9.15 24.54 16.84
N ASP A 275 7.99 23.92 16.64
CA ASP A 275 7.87 22.70 15.83
C ASP A 275 7.79 23.04 14.31
N PRO A 276 8.67 22.45 13.46
CA PRO A 276 8.71 22.72 12.03
C PRO A 276 7.40 22.45 11.27
N PHE A 277 6.59 21.49 11.73
CA PHE A 277 5.31 21.17 11.11
C PHE A 277 4.33 22.34 11.24
N TRP A 278 4.15 22.86 12.46
CA TRP A 278 3.22 23.95 12.72
C TRP A 278 3.69 25.27 12.10
N ILE A 279 4.99 25.52 12.08
CA ILE A 279 5.58 26.65 11.36
C ILE A 279 5.26 26.55 9.86
N GLY A 280 5.44 25.36 9.27
CA GLY A 280 5.11 25.10 7.86
C GLY A 280 3.62 25.25 7.53
N GLN A 281 2.72 24.85 8.43
CA GLN A 281 1.28 25.07 8.25
C GLN A 281 0.91 26.55 8.33
N ALA A 282 1.47 27.28 9.30
CA ALA A 282 1.21 28.71 9.45
C ALA A 282 1.77 29.53 8.28
N ASP A 283 2.94 29.16 7.72
CA ASP A 283 3.52 29.86 6.57
C ASP A 283 2.73 29.66 5.26
N ARG A 284 2.02 28.54 5.12
CA ARG A 284 1.09 28.31 4.00
C ARG A 284 -0.13 29.23 4.04
N LEU A 285 -0.52 29.77 5.20
CA LEU A 285 -1.66 30.69 5.31
C LEU A 285 -1.45 31.98 4.48
N THR A 286 -0.20 32.46 4.37
CA THR A 286 0.15 33.62 3.51
C THR A 286 0.30 33.28 2.03
N ALA A 287 0.56 32.01 1.69
CA ALA A 287 0.76 31.60 0.29
C ALA A 287 -0.57 31.50 -0.49
N SER A 288 -1.72 31.58 0.20
CA SER A 288 -3.05 31.45 -0.40
C SER A 288 -3.62 32.75 -0.99
N GLU A 289 -2.94 33.90 -0.85
CA GLU A 289 -3.35 35.19 -1.45
C GLU A 289 -2.18 35.94 -2.13
N ALA A 290 -1.45 35.27 -3.03
CA ALA A 290 -1.00 35.99 -4.21
C ALA A 290 -2.13 35.88 -5.24
N PRO A 291 -2.70 36.98 -5.75
CA PRO A 291 -3.72 36.91 -6.79
C PRO A 291 -3.11 36.14 -7.96
N ARG A 292 -3.65 34.96 -8.25
CA ARG A 292 -3.48 34.35 -9.57
C ARG A 292 -3.89 35.44 -10.56
N PRO A 293 -3.04 35.87 -11.51
CA PRO A 293 -3.53 36.74 -12.55
C PRO A 293 -4.65 35.97 -13.24
N SER A 294 -5.88 36.43 -13.01
CA SER A 294 -7.05 36.10 -13.81
C SER A 294 -6.77 36.67 -15.19
N ILE A 295 -6.06 35.88 -15.99
CA ILE A 295 -6.10 36.01 -17.44
C ILE A 295 -7.48 35.48 -17.84
N GLU A 296 -8.48 36.31 -17.63
CA GLU A 296 -9.70 36.27 -18.43
C GLU A 296 -9.32 36.77 -19.82
N THR A 297 -8.87 35.85 -20.65
CA THR A 297 -9.02 35.97 -22.10
C THR A 297 -9.45 34.61 -22.61
N GLY A 298 -10.59 34.56 -23.28
CA GLY A 298 -11.21 33.36 -23.84
C GLY A 298 -10.37 32.70 -24.93
N SER A 299 -9.22 32.12 -24.58
CA SER A 299 -8.59 31.05 -25.34
C SER A 299 -9.13 29.74 -24.77
N GLY A 300 -9.80 28.92 -25.59
CA GLY A 300 -10.24 27.60 -25.19
C GLY A 300 -9.14 26.86 -24.43
N LYS A 301 -9.48 26.25 -23.29
CA LYS A 301 -8.54 25.55 -22.42
C LYS A 301 -7.87 24.44 -23.23
N MET A 302 -6.72 24.75 -23.84
CA MET A 302 -5.99 23.78 -24.63
C MET A 302 -5.46 22.71 -23.69
N GLU A 303 -6.00 21.50 -23.83
CA GLU A 303 -5.62 20.30 -23.10
C GLU A 303 -4.97 19.30 -24.06
N CYS A 304 -3.92 18.64 -23.58
CA CYS A 304 -3.23 17.55 -24.29
C CYS A 304 -3.65 16.21 -23.73
N ARG A 305 -4.02 15.27 -24.59
CA ARG A 305 -4.17 13.84 -24.26
C ARG A 305 -2.96 13.06 -24.72
N PHE A 306 -2.59 12.03 -23.98
CA PHE A 306 -1.43 11.20 -24.30
C PHE A 306 -1.80 9.73 -24.39
N THR A 307 -1.17 9.04 -25.33
CA THR A 307 -1.30 7.60 -25.50
C THR A 307 0.04 6.92 -25.27
N PHE A 308 0.05 5.90 -24.43
CA PHE A 308 1.17 4.98 -24.19
C PHE A 308 0.88 3.59 -24.75
N PHE A 309 -0.39 3.20 -24.89
CA PHE A 309 -0.78 1.99 -25.60
C PHE A 309 -0.54 2.20 -27.10
N GLY A 310 0.35 1.38 -27.67
CA GLY A 310 0.95 1.60 -28.99
C GLY A 310 2.15 2.55 -28.90
N THR A 311 2.31 3.40 -29.91
CA THR A 311 3.38 4.41 -29.96
C THR A 311 3.09 5.56 -29.00
N PHE A 312 4.11 6.05 -28.30
CA PHE A 312 3.95 7.21 -27.42
C PHE A 312 3.67 8.48 -28.23
N GLN A 313 2.44 8.98 -28.11
CA GLN A 313 1.93 10.15 -28.82
C GLN A 313 1.19 11.10 -27.89
N GLY A 314 1.15 12.37 -28.28
CA GLY A 314 0.33 13.39 -27.65
C GLY A 314 -0.60 14.01 -28.68
N TYR A 315 -1.81 14.38 -28.27
CA TYR A 315 -2.83 14.99 -29.12
C TYR A 315 -3.38 16.23 -28.43
N LEU A 316 -3.49 17.34 -29.16
CA LEU A 316 -4.22 18.52 -28.69
C LEU A 316 -5.73 18.23 -28.68
N SER A 317 -6.51 19.06 -27.98
CA SER A 317 -7.97 18.91 -27.95
C SER A 317 -8.63 18.98 -29.35
N GLY A 318 -7.95 19.57 -30.35
CA GLY A 318 -8.37 19.60 -31.75
C GLY A 318 -8.00 18.34 -32.57
N GLY A 319 -7.38 17.33 -31.96
CA GLY A 319 -6.94 16.09 -32.63
C GLY A 319 -5.57 16.19 -33.32
N GLU A 320 -4.93 17.36 -33.31
CA GLU A 320 -3.60 17.54 -33.88
C GLU A 320 -2.52 16.83 -33.06
N GLU A 321 -1.61 16.13 -33.74
CA GLU A 321 -0.47 15.45 -33.11
C GLU A 321 0.51 16.47 -32.51
N LEU A 322 0.84 16.30 -31.23
CA LEU A 322 1.85 17.09 -30.53
C LEU A 322 3.25 16.89 -31.12
N PHE A 323 3.54 15.65 -31.56
CA PHE A 323 4.83 15.31 -32.16
C PHE A 323 4.70 15.25 -33.68
N PRO A 324 5.43 16.07 -34.43
CA PRO A 324 5.54 15.88 -35.87
C PRO A 324 6.06 14.48 -36.21
N ARG A 325 5.65 13.92 -37.35
CA ARG A 325 6.10 12.59 -37.84
C ARG A 325 7.61 12.36 -37.82
N ARG A 326 8.42 13.42 -37.88
CA ARG A 326 9.90 13.38 -37.83
C ARG A 326 10.47 14.07 -36.58
N TYR A 327 9.81 13.94 -35.44
CA TYR A 327 10.34 14.49 -34.19
C TYR A 327 11.54 13.66 -33.68
N GLY A 328 12.74 14.00 -34.15
CA GLY A 328 13.97 13.22 -33.89
C GLY A 328 14.55 13.35 -32.48
N ARG A 329 13.88 14.02 -31.53
CA ARG A 329 14.43 14.28 -30.19
C ARG A 329 13.89 13.31 -29.15
N LYS A 330 14.44 12.08 -29.15
CA LYS A 330 14.04 10.99 -28.25
C LYS A 330 14.02 11.39 -26.77
N LYS A 331 15.08 12.04 -26.26
CA LYS A 331 15.19 12.45 -24.84
C LYS A 331 14.11 13.44 -24.39
N VAL A 332 13.58 14.28 -25.29
CA VAL A 332 12.45 15.18 -24.95
C VAL A 332 11.15 14.38 -24.80
N LYS A 333 10.92 13.37 -25.66
CA LYS A 333 9.80 12.45 -25.51
C LYS A 333 9.92 11.63 -24.21
N GLN A 334 11.12 11.14 -23.89
CA GLN A 334 11.38 10.39 -22.65
C GLN A 334 11.15 11.24 -21.40
N LEU A 335 11.64 12.49 -21.39
CA LEU A 335 11.39 13.46 -20.31
C LEU A 335 9.88 13.64 -20.11
N LEU A 336 9.13 13.87 -21.19
CA LEU A 336 7.69 14.04 -21.10
C LEU A 336 7.00 12.77 -20.60
N ALA A 337 7.35 11.60 -21.13
CA ALA A 337 6.78 10.32 -20.74
C ALA A 337 7.03 10.00 -19.26
N LEU A 338 8.27 10.18 -18.78
CA LEU A 338 8.63 9.98 -17.37
C LEU A 338 7.80 10.84 -16.43
N LEU A 339 7.62 12.12 -16.77
CA LEU A 339 6.78 13.04 -16.00
C LEU A 339 5.32 12.61 -16.03
N LEU A 340 4.77 12.27 -17.20
CA LEU A 340 3.37 11.84 -17.35
C LEU A 340 3.05 10.58 -16.54
N LEU A 341 4.02 9.68 -16.36
CA LEU A 341 3.85 8.46 -15.55
C LEU A 341 3.98 8.69 -14.03
N GLN A 342 4.39 9.89 -13.59
CA GLN A 342 4.45 10.20 -12.16
C GLN A 342 3.12 10.71 -11.62
N PRO A 343 2.80 10.43 -10.35
CA PRO A 343 1.73 11.11 -9.65
C PRO A 343 1.90 12.63 -9.76
N ARG A 344 0.83 13.33 -10.16
CA ARG A 344 0.82 14.80 -10.28
C ARG A 344 1.83 15.35 -11.30
N TYR A 345 2.26 14.51 -12.22
CA TYR A 345 3.14 14.86 -13.34
C TYR A 345 4.44 15.57 -12.94
N ARG A 346 5.02 15.15 -11.81
CA ARG A 346 6.20 15.78 -11.21
C ARG A 346 7.22 14.78 -10.72
N MET A 347 8.50 15.12 -10.82
CA MET A 347 9.62 14.29 -10.36
C MET A 347 10.71 15.18 -9.77
N VAL A 348 11.45 14.66 -8.79
CA VAL A 348 12.66 15.30 -8.27
C VAL A 348 13.68 15.43 -9.39
N LYS A 349 14.29 16.61 -9.51
CA LYS A 349 15.25 16.96 -10.57
C LYS A 349 16.37 15.94 -10.69
N ASP A 350 16.98 15.56 -9.57
CA ASP A 350 18.13 14.66 -9.56
C ASP A 350 17.73 13.25 -10.01
N VAL A 351 16.63 12.71 -9.46
CA VAL A 351 16.07 11.41 -9.88
C VAL A 351 15.69 11.39 -11.37
N LEU A 352 15.09 12.46 -11.88
CA LEU A 352 14.74 12.59 -13.29
C LEU A 352 15.98 12.63 -14.17
N THR A 353 17.02 13.30 -13.69
CA THR A 353 18.30 13.41 -14.38
C THR A 353 19.00 12.06 -14.44
N ASP A 354 19.06 11.34 -13.32
CA ASP A 354 19.64 9.99 -13.25
C ASP A 354 18.90 9.03 -14.20
N ARG A 355 17.57 9.04 -14.20
CA ARG A 355 16.78 8.20 -15.11
C ARG A 355 16.95 8.55 -16.59
N LEU A 356 17.13 9.83 -16.91
CA LEU A 356 17.30 10.25 -18.30
C LEU A 356 18.71 9.99 -18.84
N PHE A 357 19.73 9.88 -17.99
CA PHE A 357 21.14 9.85 -18.40
C PHE A 357 21.95 8.72 -17.75
N ALA A 358 21.31 7.68 -17.21
CA ALA A 358 21.98 6.58 -16.51
C ALA A 358 23.14 5.94 -17.30
N ASP A 359 23.00 5.84 -18.63
CA ASP A 359 24.00 5.21 -19.51
C ASP A 359 25.11 6.16 -20.00
N GLU A 360 25.06 7.44 -19.64
CA GLU A 360 25.95 8.48 -20.19
C GLU A 360 26.99 8.91 -19.14
N GLU A 361 28.09 8.14 -19.01
CA GLU A 361 29.12 8.23 -17.96
C GLU A 361 29.80 9.61 -17.75
N ASN A 362 29.60 10.61 -18.63
CA ASN A 362 30.42 11.84 -18.64
C ASN A 362 29.62 13.15 -18.83
N ILE A 363 28.33 13.18 -18.52
CA ILE A 363 27.50 14.37 -18.78
C ILE A 363 27.28 15.19 -17.51
N HIS A 364 27.66 16.48 -17.55
CA HIS A 364 27.25 17.49 -16.57
C HIS A 364 25.74 17.71 -16.62
N SER A 365 25.03 16.81 -15.96
CA SER A 365 23.64 16.45 -16.17
C SER A 365 22.63 17.59 -15.90
N GLY A 366 22.99 18.54 -15.02
CA GLY A 366 22.17 19.70 -14.70
C GLY A 366 21.90 20.65 -15.89
N ASN A 367 22.92 20.95 -16.71
CA ASN A 367 22.77 21.86 -17.86
C ASN A 367 21.92 21.23 -18.97
N TYR A 368 22.03 19.93 -19.16
CA TYR A 368 21.29 19.20 -20.20
C TYR A 368 19.80 19.14 -19.88
N LEU A 369 19.42 18.98 -18.62
CA LEU A 369 18.01 19.02 -18.24
C LEU A 369 17.37 20.39 -18.54
N HIS A 370 18.07 21.49 -18.28
CA HIS A 370 17.57 22.83 -18.64
C HIS A 370 17.36 22.97 -20.15
N VAL A 371 18.28 22.43 -20.96
CA VAL A 371 18.12 22.38 -22.43
C VAL A 371 16.92 21.53 -22.82
N LEU A 372 16.74 20.33 -22.26
CA LEU A 372 15.58 19.47 -22.54
C LEU A 372 14.27 20.14 -22.15
N MET A 373 14.22 20.81 -21.00
CA MET A 373 13.05 21.56 -20.54
C MET A 373 12.73 22.74 -21.46
N HIS A 374 13.75 23.47 -21.93
CA HIS A 374 13.56 24.51 -22.95
C HIS A 374 12.97 23.92 -24.23
N ARG A 375 13.50 22.79 -24.72
CA ARG A 375 12.96 22.11 -25.91
C ARG A 375 11.54 21.59 -25.70
N LEU A 376 11.21 21.13 -24.51
CA LEU A 376 9.85 20.70 -24.17
C LEU A 376 8.87 21.87 -24.19
N ARG A 377 9.27 23.03 -23.65
CA ARG A 377 8.48 24.27 -23.73
C ARG A 377 8.31 24.74 -25.17
N GLU A 378 9.38 24.74 -25.97
CA GLU A 378 9.31 25.06 -27.40
C GLU A 378 8.34 24.14 -28.15
N LEU A 379 8.32 22.84 -27.82
CA LEU A 379 7.40 21.87 -28.42
C LEU A 379 5.94 22.28 -28.15
N PHE A 380 5.60 22.53 -26.88
CA PHE A 380 4.25 22.96 -26.52
C PHE A 380 3.90 24.34 -27.10
N ALA A 381 4.84 25.29 -27.07
CA ALA A 381 4.64 26.62 -27.62
C ALA A 381 4.33 26.59 -29.13
N ARG A 382 5.03 25.75 -29.89
CA ARG A 382 4.78 25.56 -31.32
C ARG A 382 3.44 24.91 -31.60
N ALA A 383 3.07 23.90 -30.81
CA ALA A 383 1.81 23.17 -31.00
C ALA A 383 0.60 24.00 -30.57
N THR A 384 0.72 24.78 -29.51
CA THR A 384 -0.44 25.45 -28.86
C THR A 384 -0.51 26.95 -29.16
N GLY A 385 0.57 27.54 -29.68
CA GLY A 385 0.72 29.00 -29.79
C GLY A 385 0.87 29.72 -28.46
N VAL A 386 0.85 29.00 -27.32
CA VAL A 386 0.96 29.58 -25.98
C VAL A 386 2.35 29.26 -25.41
N PRO A 387 3.22 30.28 -25.25
CA PRO A 387 4.61 30.06 -24.85
C PRO A 387 4.79 29.60 -23.40
N ASP A 388 3.83 29.87 -22.50
CA ASP A 388 4.11 29.81 -21.06
C ASP A 388 3.26 28.82 -20.24
N ASN A 389 3.94 28.23 -19.23
CA ASN A 389 3.40 27.41 -18.15
C ASN A 389 2.98 25.96 -18.46
N TRP A 390 3.55 25.31 -19.47
CA TRP A 390 3.36 23.86 -19.68
C TRP A 390 4.26 22.99 -18.79
N ALA A 391 5.52 23.40 -18.61
CA ALA A 391 6.52 22.66 -17.85
C ALA A 391 7.40 23.62 -17.04
N MET A 392 7.63 23.32 -15.76
CA MET A 392 8.31 24.19 -14.81
C MET A 392 9.35 23.43 -13.97
N ILE A 393 10.35 24.17 -13.49
CA ILE A 393 11.30 23.70 -12.48
C ILE A 393 11.06 24.60 -11.26
N LEU A 394 10.62 24.02 -10.14
CA LEU A 394 10.31 24.72 -8.90
C LEU A 394 10.91 23.94 -7.73
N ASP A 395 11.75 24.57 -6.92
CA ASP A 395 12.32 23.98 -5.70
C ASP A 395 12.93 22.59 -5.90
N GLY A 396 13.71 22.40 -6.98
CA GLY A 396 14.33 21.12 -7.31
C GLY A 396 13.35 20.05 -7.83
N MET A 397 12.10 20.40 -8.12
CA MET A 397 11.11 19.55 -8.78
C MET A 397 10.92 19.98 -10.22
N VAL A 398 10.82 19.01 -11.12
CA VAL A 398 10.36 19.22 -12.49
C VAL A 398 8.90 18.78 -12.57
N ALA A 399 8.03 19.64 -13.09
CA ALA A 399 6.59 19.38 -13.14
C ALA A 399 5.96 19.83 -14.46
N LEU A 400 4.93 19.09 -14.90
CA LEU A 400 3.99 19.56 -15.91
C LEU A 400 2.80 20.25 -15.25
N ASN A 401 2.16 21.16 -15.97
CA ASN A 401 0.93 21.79 -15.51
C ASN A 401 -0.26 20.83 -15.65
N GLU A 402 -0.72 20.28 -14.52
CA GLU A 402 -1.84 19.33 -14.45
C GLU A 402 -3.10 19.84 -15.20
N ASN A 403 -3.38 21.15 -15.16
CA ASN A 403 -4.56 21.73 -15.82
C ASN A 403 -4.53 21.67 -17.35
N ARG A 404 -3.37 21.32 -17.93
CA ARG A 404 -3.14 21.20 -19.37
C ARG A 404 -3.10 19.75 -19.84
N ILE A 405 -3.19 18.78 -18.92
CA ILE A 405 -3.21 17.35 -19.23
C ILE A 405 -4.66 16.88 -19.19
N GLY A 406 -5.22 16.58 -20.36
CA GLY A 406 -6.62 16.17 -20.53
C GLY A 406 -6.85 14.66 -20.37
N GLY A 407 -5.79 13.88 -20.16
CA GLY A 407 -5.87 12.45 -19.89
C GLY A 407 -4.70 11.65 -20.46
N ILE A 408 -4.43 10.52 -19.83
CA ILE A 408 -3.41 9.55 -20.24
C ILE A 408 -4.09 8.18 -20.25
N ASP A 409 -4.06 7.47 -21.37
CA ASP A 409 -4.73 6.18 -21.56
C ASP A 409 -4.35 5.12 -20.50
N VAL A 410 -3.06 5.02 -20.17
CA VAL A 410 -2.54 4.09 -19.16
C VAL A 410 -2.96 4.49 -17.75
N GLU A 411 -3.05 5.79 -17.45
CA GLU A 411 -3.57 6.28 -16.17
C GLU A 411 -5.07 5.95 -16.04
N GLU A 412 -5.83 6.16 -17.10
CA GLU A 412 -7.26 5.83 -17.15
C GLU A 412 -7.49 4.31 -16.99
N TYR A 413 -6.71 3.48 -17.67
CA TYR A 413 -6.72 2.03 -17.51
C TYR A 413 -6.42 1.63 -16.05
N ARG A 414 -5.34 2.13 -15.45
CA ARG A 414 -4.98 1.86 -14.05
C ARG A 414 -6.06 2.29 -13.08
N LYS A 415 -6.64 3.46 -13.29
CA LYS A 415 -7.72 3.99 -12.46
C LYS A 415 -8.95 3.08 -12.51
N ARG A 416 -9.39 2.67 -13.70
CA ARG A 416 -10.53 1.77 -13.85
C ARG A 416 -10.25 0.39 -13.26
N ALA A 417 -9.07 -0.17 -13.48
CA ALA A 417 -8.64 -1.43 -12.87
C ALA A 417 -8.65 -1.34 -11.34
N SER A 418 -8.13 -0.24 -10.77
CA SER A 418 -8.10 -0.01 -9.33
C SER A 418 -9.50 0.14 -8.72
N VAL A 419 -10.39 0.92 -9.35
CA VAL A 419 -11.79 1.07 -8.90
C VAL A 419 -12.52 -0.26 -9.01
N GLY A 420 -12.34 -1.00 -10.12
CA GLY A 420 -12.89 -2.34 -10.26
C GLY A 420 -12.33 -3.32 -9.21
N HIS A 421 -11.07 -3.18 -8.78
CA HIS A 421 -10.51 -4.02 -7.71
C HIS A 421 -11.16 -3.75 -6.35
N GLN A 422 -11.48 -2.49 -6.05
CA GLN A 422 -12.20 -2.10 -4.83
C GLN A 422 -13.64 -2.59 -4.86
N LEU A 423 -14.36 -2.35 -5.97
CA LEU A 423 -15.75 -2.75 -6.11
C LEU A 423 -15.96 -4.26 -6.15
N TRP A 424 -14.93 -5.06 -6.46
CA TRP A 424 -15.10 -6.51 -6.63
C TRP A 424 -15.69 -7.22 -5.41
N PHE A 425 -15.43 -6.72 -4.21
CA PHE A 425 -15.95 -7.32 -2.98
C PHE A 425 -17.35 -6.83 -2.61
N ASP A 426 -17.71 -5.60 -3.00
CA ASP A 426 -18.97 -4.95 -2.63
C ASP A 426 -20.06 -5.16 -3.71
N ASP A 427 -19.68 -5.00 -4.98
CA ASP A 427 -20.54 -5.12 -6.15
C ASP A 427 -19.75 -5.76 -7.32
N PRO A 428 -19.70 -7.11 -7.38
CA PRO A 428 -19.01 -7.84 -8.45
C PRO A 428 -19.58 -7.53 -9.84
N ALA A 429 -20.87 -7.20 -9.95
CA ALA A 429 -21.50 -6.91 -11.23
C ALA A 429 -20.99 -5.57 -11.78
N ALA A 430 -21.02 -4.50 -10.99
CA ALA A 430 -20.45 -3.21 -11.39
C ALA A 430 -18.94 -3.30 -11.64
N ALA A 431 -18.22 -4.07 -10.83
CA ALA A 431 -16.79 -4.31 -11.03
C ALA A 431 -16.52 -5.05 -12.36
N SER A 432 -17.36 -6.03 -12.72
CA SER A 432 -17.23 -6.76 -13.99
C SER A 432 -17.41 -5.84 -15.21
N GLU A 433 -18.36 -4.90 -15.18
CA GLU A 433 -18.55 -3.93 -16.26
C GLU A 433 -17.34 -2.99 -16.42
N LEU A 434 -16.74 -2.58 -15.29
CA LEU A 434 -15.53 -1.76 -15.32
C LEU A 434 -14.32 -2.52 -15.85
N TYR A 435 -14.16 -3.78 -15.47
CA TYR A 435 -13.11 -4.63 -16.03
C TYR A 435 -13.31 -4.84 -17.52
N ASP A 436 -14.52 -5.14 -17.98
CA ASP A 436 -14.81 -5.36 -19.42
C ASP A 436 -14.43 -4.13 -20.26
N LYS A 437 -14.76 -2.93 -19.77
CA LYS A 437 -14.32 -1.67 -20.38
C LYS A 437 -12.80 -1.44 -20.32
N SER A 438 -12.13 -1.95 -19.29
CA SER A 438 -10.68 -1.76 -19.08
C SER A 438 -9.85 -2.71 -19.93
N ILE A 439 -10.26 -3.98 -20.05
CA ILE A 439 -9.55 -4.97 -20.86
C ILE A 439 -9.54 -4.58 -22.35
N GLY A 440 -10.59 -3.89 -22.82
CA GLY A 440 -10.66 -3.37 -24.19
C GLY A 440 -9.74 -2.17 -24.46
N MET A 441 -9.22 -1.52 -23.41
CA MET A 441 -8.22 -0.44 -23.55
C MET A 441 -6.79 -0.97 -23.59
N TYR A 442 -6.55 -2.16 -23.05
CA TYR A 442 -5.21 -2.71 -22.91
C TYR A 442 -4.60 -3.06 -24.26
N ASN A 443 -3.37 -2.61 -24.48
CA ASN A 443 -2.52 -3.03 -25.59
C ASN A 443 -1.18 -3.54 -25.04
N PRO A 444 -0.74 -4.76 -25.38
CA PRO A 444 0.55 -5.27 -24.91
C PRO A 444 1.74 -4.48 -25.45
N VAL A 445 1.61 -3.82 -26.59
CA VAL A 445 2.63 -2.93 -27.13
C VAL A 445 2.53 -1.59 -26.41
N VAL A 446 3.45 -1.30 -25.50
CA VAL A 446 3.47 -0.04 -24.73
C VAL A 446 4.72 0.76 -25.04
N ALA A 447 4.55 1.93 -25.66
CA ALA A 447 5.60 2.88 -26.03
C ALA A 447 6.88 2.21 -26.58
N PRO A 448 6.81 1.51 -27.75
CA PRO A 448 7.92 0.74 -28.30
C PRO A 448 9.18 1.58 -28.57
N GLU A 449 9.07 2.90 -28.75
CA GLU A 449 10.25 3.77 -28.86
C GLU A 449 11.15 3.81 -27.62
N PHE A 450 10.64 3.35 -26.49
CA PHE A 450 11.30 3.30 -25.19
C PHE A 450 11.53 1.86 -24.72
N GLU A 451 11.58 0.89 -25.64
CA GLU A 451 11.67 -0.53 -25.31
C GLU A 451 12.85 -0.90 -24.40
N TYR A 452 13.99 -0.23 -24.56
CA TYR A 452 15.21 -0.47 -23.77
C TYR A 452 15.23 0.25 -22.43
N GLU A 453 14.16 0.95 -22.06
CA GLU A 453 14.10 1.70 -20.82
C GLU A 453 13.50 0.85 -19.68
N ASP A 454 14.22 0.68 -18.58
CA ASP A 454 13.80 -0.15 -17.44
C ASP A 454 12.44 0.24 -16.84
N TRP A 455 12.13 1.54 -16.85
CA TRP A 455 10.87 2.06 -16.35
C TRP A 455 9.67 1.68 -17.24
N ILE A 456 9.88 1.47 -18.55
CA ILE A 456 8.86 0.92 -19.45
C ILE A 456 8.72 -0.58 -19.26
N ALA A 457 9.82 -1.31 -19.07
CA ALA A 457 9.75 -2.73 -18.76
C ALA A 457 8.92 -2.98 -17.49
N THR A 458 9.19 -2.21 -16.43
CA THR A 458 8.40 -2.25 -15.18
C THR A 458 6.93 -1.93 -15.42
N LEU A 459 6.64 -0.87 -16.19
CA LEU A 459 5.27 -0.49 -16.54
C LEU A 459 4.55 -1.63 -17.30
N ARG A 460 5.18 -2.25 -18.30
CA ARG A 460 4.59 -3.35 -19.08
C ARG A 460 4.22 -4.54 -18.20
N VAL A 461 5.12 -4.94 -17.30
CA VAL A 461 4.88 -6.04 -16.35
C VAL A 461 3.70 -5.70 -15.43
N GLU A 462 3.65 -4.48 -14.90
CA GLU A 462 2.55 -4.03 -14.05
C GLU A 462 1.21 -4.07 -14.79
N LEU A 463 1.14 -3.50 -16.01
CA LEU A 463 -0.09 -3.46 -16.80
C LEU A 463 -0.56 -4.86 -17.21
N ALA A 464 0.37 -5.74 -17.59
CA ALA A 464 0.09 -7.15 -17.86
C ALA A 464 -0.46 -7.86 -16.62
N ASN A 465 0.11 -7.63 -15.44
CA ASN A 465 -0.40 -8.20 -14.19
C ASN A 465 -1.80 -7.68 -13.82
N HIS A 466 -2.10 -6.41 -14.10
CA HIS A 466 -3.48 -5.91 -13.99
C HIS A 466 -4.41 -6.62 -14.98
N GLN A 467 -3.99 -6.78 -16.23
CA GLN A 467 -4.79 -7.43 -17.28
C GLN A 467 -5.12 -8.88 -16.88
N LYS A 468 -4.11 -9.66 -16.49
CA LYS A 468 -4.29 -11.06 -16.06
C LYS A 468 -5.23 -11.19 -14.86
N ARG A 469 -5.10 -10.29 -13.86
CA ARG A 469 -5.99 -10.28 -12.69
C ARG A 469 -7.43 -9.97 -13.06
N MET A 470 -7.67 -8.97 -13.91
CA MET A 470 -9.03 -8.62 -14.36
C MET A 470 -9.65 -9.74 -15.18
N LEU A 471 -8.90 -10.30 -16.14
CA LEU A 471 -9.37 -11.43 -16.96
C LEU A 471 -9.70 -12.66 -16.14
N ARG A 472 -8.87 -13.02 -15.15
CA ARG A 472 -9.15 -14.17 -14.27
C ARG A 472 -10.44 -13.98 -13.47
N ARG A 473 -10.62 -12.78 -12.88
CA ARG A 473 -11.86 -12.43 -12.16
C ARG A 473 -13.09 -12.46 -13.06
N LEU A 474 -13.00 -11.88 -14.26
CA LEU A 474 -14.07 -11.91 -15.25
C LEU A 474 -14.41 -13.34 -15.70
N TRP A 475 -13.40 -14.18 -15.88
CA TRP A 475 -13.56 -15.57 -16.24
C TRP A 475 -14.29 -16.34 -15.14
N GLU A 476 -13.85 -16.25 -13.89
CA GLU A 476 -14.49 -16.88 -12.73
C GLU A 476 -15.94 -16.41 -12.57
N TYR A 477 -16.18 -15.10 -12.60
CA TYR A 477 -17.52 -14.52 -12.49
C TYR A 477 -18.45 -14.96 -13.62
N ALA A 478 -17.95 -15.04 -14.86
CA ALA A 478 -18.75 -15.54 -15.98
C ALA A 478 -19.12 -17.03 -15.79
N ARG A 479 -18.21 -17.85 -15.26
CA ARG A 479 -18.47 -19.27 -14.97
C ARG A 479 -19.54 -19.43 -13.88
N GLU A 480 -19.40 -18.68 -12.78
CA GLU A 480 -20.34 -18.72 -11.65
C GLU A 480 -21.76 -18.28 -12.06
N ASN A 481 -21.87 -17.34 -13.00
CA ASN A 481 -23.15 -16.87 -13.52
C ASN A 481 -23.68 -17.68 -14.71
N GLY A 482 -23.05 -18.81 -15.05
CA GLY A 482 -23.48 -19.67 -16.17
C GLY A 482 -23.25 -19.08 -17.57
N GLN A 483 -22.51 -17.99 -17.69
CA GLN A 483 -22.21 -17.29 -18.94
C GLN A 483 -21.01 -17.95 -19.65
N MET A 484 -21.15 -19.21 -20.05
CA MET A 484 -20.04 -20.05 -20.53
C MET A 484 -19.32 -19.48 -21.76
N GLU A 485 -20.04 -18.84 -22.70
CA GLU A 485 -19.41 -18.21 -23.87
C GLU A 485 -18.48 -17.07 -23.47
N ARG A 486 -18.90 -16.23 -22.50
CA ARG A 486 -18.05 -15.14 -21.98
C ARG A 486 -16.89 -15.69 -21.16
N ALA A 487 -17.11 -16.76 -20.39
CA ALA A 487 -16.06 -17.43 -19.66
C ALA A 487 -14.96 -17.93 -20.59
N VAL A 488 -15.34 -18.64 -21.66
CA VAL A 488 -14.40 -19.09 -22.70
C VAL A 488 -13.66 -17.92 -23.33
N HIS A 489 -14.37 -16.84 -23.70
CA HIS A 489 -13.75 -15.64 -24.25
C HIS A 489 -12.67 -15.04 -23.33
N TYR A 490 -12.96 -14.86 -22.05
CA TYR A 490 -11.98 -14.32 -21.10
C TYR A 490 -10.83 -15.29 -20.83
N GLY A 491 -11.10 -16.60 -20.77
CA GLY A 491 -10.06 -17.62 -20.64
C GLY A 491 -9.11 -17.65 -21.84
N GLU A 492 -9.62 -17.46 -23.06
CA GLU A 492 -8.80 -17.33 -24.27
C GLU A 492 -7.93 -16.07 -24.25
N LEU A 493 -8.48 -14.94 -23.83
CA LEU A 493 -7.70 -13.71 -23.65
C LEU A 493 -6.63 -13.87 -22.57
N LEU A 494 -6.93 -14.60 -21.49
CA LEU A 494 -5.98 -14.87 -20.41
C LEU A 494 -4.84 -15.79 -20.89
N LEU A 495 -5.16 -16.81 -21.68
CA LEU A 495 -4.18 -17.71 -22.29
C LEU A 495 -3.28 -16.97 -23.30
N ALA A 496 -3.85 -16.03 -24.08
CA ALA A 496 -3.06 -15.19 -24.99
C ALA A 496 -2.15 -14.20 -24.25
N ALA A 497 -2.52 -13.79 -23.02
CA ALA A 497 -1.70 -12.92 -22.18
C ALA A 497 -0.58 -13.69 -21.44
N ASP A 498 -0.75 -14.99 -21.23
CA ASP A 498 0.22 -15.86 -20.58
C ASP A 498 0.22 -17.24 -21.23
N GLU A 499 0.92 -17.35 -22.36
CA GLU A 499 0.98 -18.59 -23.15
C GLU A 499 1.60 -19.76 -22.38
N TRP A 500 2.18 -19.56 -21.20
CA TRP A 500 2.80 -20.62 -20.41
C TRP A 500 1.94 -21.11 -19.23
N ASP A 501 0.78 -20.50 -19.00
CA ASP A 501 -0.09 -20.88 -17.88
C ASP A 501 -0.90 -22.16 -18.20
N LEU A 502 -0.27 -23.32 -17.96
CA LEU A 502 -0.90 -24.63 -18.12
C LEU A 502 -2.14 -24.82 -17.23
N SER A 503 -2.26 -24.07 -16.13
CA SER A 503 -3.44 -24.12 -15.26
C SER A 503 -4.64 -23.48 -15.95
N VAL A 504 -4.43 -22.35 -16.65
CA VAL A 504 -5.43 -21.69 -17.48
C VAL A 504 -5.81 -22.59 -18.64
N LEU A 505 -4.85 -23.17 -19.36
CA LEU A 505 -5.13 -24.10 -20.45
C LEU A 505 -6.01 -25.27 -19.97
N ARG A 506 -5.64 -25.91 -18.86
CA ARG A 506 -6.37 -27.07 -18.33
C ARG A 506 -7.81 -26.71 -17.98
N GLN A 507 -8.03 -25.55 -17.38
CA GLN A 507 -9.36 -25.11 -16.99
C GLN A 507 -10.19 -24.66 -18.21
N LEU A 508 -9.56 -24.03 -19.20
CA LEU A 508 -10.19 -23.66 -20.46
C LEU A 508 -10.61 -24.90 -21.27
N CYS A 509 -9.82 -25.98 -21.28
CA CYS A 509 -10.23 -27.25 -21.88
C CYS A 509 -11.50 -27.82 -21.23
N LYS A 510 -11.65 -27.71 -19.90
CA LYS A 510 -12.89 -28.13 -19.22
C LYS A 510 -14.07 -27.25 -19.65
N ASP A 511 -13.87 -25.95 -19.77
CA ASP A 511 -14.92 -25.02 -20.17
C ASP A 511 -15.33 -25.24 -21.64
N TRP A 512 -14.38 -25.49 -22.55
CA TRP A 512 -14.66 -25.89 -23.95
C TRP A 512 -15.42 -27.22 -24.05
N LEU A 513 -15.14 -28.20 -23.17
CA LEU A 513 -15.91 -29.45 -23.12
C LEU A 513 -17.38 -29.20 -22.76
N LEU A 514 -17.67 -28.24 -21.89
CA LEU A 514 -19.04 -27.86 -21.51
C LEU A 514 -19.77 -27.19 -22.69
N VAL A 515 -19.07 -26.38 -23.49
CA VAL A 515 -19.61 -25.74 -24.70
C VAL A 515 -19.71 -26.74 -25.87
N GLY A 516 -18.95 -27.83 -25.84
CA GLY A 516 -18.94 -28.88 -26.86
C GLY A 516 -17.89 -28.70 -27.96
N ASP A 517 -16.95 -27.76 -27.81
CA ASP A 517 -15.93 -27.46 -28.83
C ASP A 517 -14.67 -28.33 -28.68
N ARG A 518 -14.80 -29.62 -28.99
CA ARG A 518 -13.70 -30.59 -28.86
C ARG A 518 -12.57 -30.37 -29.85
N LYS A 519 -12.86 -29.81 -31.02
CA LYS A 519 -11.85 -29.55 -32.04
C LYS A 519 -10.86 -28.50 -31.53
N ARG A 520 -11.37 -27.42 -30.95
CA ARG A 520 -10.55 -26.33 -30.43
C ARG A 520 -9.63 -26.76 -29.28
N ILE A 521 -10.07 -27.71 -28.45
CA ILE A 521 -9.24 -28.35 -27.42
C ILE A 521 -8.02 -29.02 -28.08
N ALA A 522 -8.25 -29.88 -29.08
CA ALA A 522 -7.17 -30.62 -29.73
C ALA A 522 -6.19 -29.69 -30.45
N ASP A 523 -6.70 -28.75 -31.25
CA ASP A 523 -5.87 -27.77 -31.97
C ASP A 523 -5.00 -26.95 -31.00
N THR A 524 -5.55 -26.57 -29.83
CA THR A 524 -4.80 -25.82 -28.82
C THR A 524 -3.77 -26.69 -28.11
N CYS A 525 -4.12 -27.92 -27.71
CA CYS A 525 -3.20 -28.86 -27.08
C CYS A 525 -2.03 -29.22 -28.02
N GLU A 526 -2.28 -29.42 -29.31
CA GLU A 526 -1.22 -29.67 -30.30
C GLU A 526 -0.25 -28.49 -30.43
N ARG A 527 -0.77 -27.25 -30.45
CA ARG A 527 0.08 -26.05 -30.44
C ARG A 527 0.97 -26.00 -29.20
N TYR A 528 0.43 -26.35 -28.03
CA TYR A 528 1.18 -26.40 -26.78
C TYR A 528 2.24 -27.50 -26.75
N ILE A 529 1.93 -28.68 -27.30
CA ILE A 529 2.90 -29.77 -27.48
C ILE A 529 4.10 -29.25 -28.27
N HIS A 530 3.87 -28.60 -29.41
CA HIS A 530 4.95 -28.03 -30.21
C HIS A 530 5.73 -26.91 -29.50
N LEU A 531 5.05 -26.09 -28.70
CA LEU A 531 5.69 -25.04 -27.90
C LEU A 531 6.63 -25.66 -26.84
N LEU A 532 6.15 -26.66 -26.09
CA LEU A 532 6.90 -27.35 -25.04
C LEU A 532 8.08 -28.15 -25.63
N GLU A 533 7.87 -28.82 -26.76
CA GLU A 533 8.94 -29.53 -27.49
C GLU A 533 10.05 -28.57 -27.93
N ARG A 534 9.69 -27.38 -28.42
CA ARG A 534 10.67 -26.37 -28.89
C ARG A 534 11.56 -25.88 -27.76
N GLU A 535 11.00 -25.65 -26.57
CA GLU A 535 11.76 -25.21 -25.40
C GLU A 535 12.33 -26.37 -24.57
N SER A 536 12.17 -27.63 -25.01
CA SER A 536 12.62 -28.84 -24.31
C SER A 536 12.04 -29.03 -22.90
N GLU A 537 10.79 -28.62 -22.71
CA GLU A 537 10.05 -28.77 -21.45
C GLU A 537 9.27 -30.09 -21.39
N GLU A 538 8.98 -30.59 -20.19
CA GLU A 538 8.20 -31.82 -20.00
C GLU A 538 6.73 -31.61 -20.42
N ILE A 539 6.23 -32.49 -21.29
CA ILE A 539 4.84 -32.42 -21.76
C ILE A 539 3.92 -33.17 -20.79
N PRO A 540 2.96 -32.49 -20.13
CA PRO A 540 2.06 -33.17 -19.23
C PRO A 540 1.20 -34.21 -19.96
N VAL A 541 1.07 -35.40 -19.38
CA VAL A 541 0.31 -36.53 -19.96
C VAL A 541 -1.11 -36.12 -20.37
N TRP A 542 -1.79 -35.32 -19.54
CA TRP A 542 -3.16 -34.88 -19.83
C TRP A 542 -3.25 -34.04 -21.12
N VAL A 543 -2.21 -33.29 -21.50
CA VAL A 543 -2.19 -32.51 -22.76
C VAL A 543 -2.16 -33.47 -23.96
N LEU A 544 -1.34 -34.52 -23.89
CA LEU A 544 -1.26 -35.56 -24.92
C LEU A 544 -2.57 -36.34 -25.05
N GLU A 545 -3.23 -36.65 -23.93
CA GLU A 545 -4.53 -37.32 -23.91
C GLU A 545 -5.62 -36.48 -24.57
N GLN A 546 -5.69 -35.18 -24.23
CA GLN A 546 -6.68 -34.26 -24.83
C GLN A 546 -6.45 -34.08 -26.33
N ALA A 547 -5.20 -33.93 -26.78
CA ALA A 547 -4.87 -33.84 -28.21
C ALA A 547 -5.33 -35.09 -28.99
N ARG A 548 -5.03 -36.30 -28.48
CA ARG A 548 -5.45 -37.56 -29.12
C ARG A 548 -6.97 -37.75 -29.15
N SER A 549 -7.66 -37.31 -28.09
CA SER A 549 -9.12 -37.48 -27.97
C SER A 549 -9.92 -36.71 -29.03
N GLY A 550 -9.36 -35.63 -29.59
CA GLY A 550 -10.00 -34.84 -30.65
C GLY A 550 -9.78 -35.38 -32.07
N GLN A 551 -8.74 -36.19 -32.30
CA GLN A 551 -8.43 -36.75 -33.62
C GLN A 551 -9.29 -37.99 -33.99
N GLY A 552 -9.98 -38.59 -33.02
CA GLY A 552 -10.72 -39.85 -33.19
C GLY A 552 -12.15 -39.75 -33.76
N ARG A 553 -12.50 -38.72 -34.54
CA ARG A 553 -13.82 -38.57 -35.16
C ARG A 553 -13.77 -38.15 -36.62
#